data_AF-A0A1Z9GB71-F1
#
_entry.id   AF-A0A1Z9GB71-F1
#
_cell.length_a   1.000
_cell.length_b   1.000
_cell.length_c   1.000
_cell.angle_alpha   90.00
_cell.angle_beta   90.00
_cell.angle_gamma   90.00
#
_symmetry.space_group_name_H-M   'P 1'
#
loop_
_entity.id
_entity.type
_entity.pdbx_description
1 polymer ?
#
loop_
_entity_poly.entity_id
_entity_poly.type
_entity_poly.pdbx_seq_one_letter_code
_entity_poly.pdbx_strand_id
1 'polypeptide(L)'
;MREWLPTETINMTVQSSEVNLSGFDATPCLNVICNLTSIARGQVALKVRPVCADETTRKDVDEDSDAQEPWNQLGGRIEIRVDRAIMDAEINVPADAFDRLCQNINLARTRLGTVTLHLSEKLSVSVEGDLKIEGDLALEITDLSWTLPLG
;
A
#
# COMPACT_ATOMS: atom_id res chain seq x y z
N MET A 1 2.47 -21.63 -25.12
CA MET A 1 3.07 -21.62 -23.77
C MET A 1 2.77 -20.25 -23.19
N ARG A 2 2.24 -20.16 -21.96
CA ARG A 2 2.14 -18.87 -21.27
C ARG A 2 3.53 -18.50 -20.80
N GLU A 3 4.09 -17.44 -21.35
CA GLU A 3 5.35 -16.88 -20.88
C GLU A 3 5.08 -16.09 -19.61
N TRP A 4 5.81 -16.44 -18.55
CA TRP A 4 5.71 -15.79 -17.25
C TRP A 4 6.91 -14.89 -17.07
N LEU A 5 6.66 -13.60 -16.91
CA LEU A 5 7.68 -12.59 -16.73
C LEU A 5 7.76 -12.20 -15.26
N PRO A 6 8.96 -12.16 -14.67
CA PRO A 6 9.12 -11.66 -13.32
C PRO A 6 8.96 -10.14 -13.27
N THR A 7 8.17 -9.62 -12.34
CA THR A 7 8.05 -8.19 -12.05
C THR A 7 8.22 -7.92 -10.56
N GLU A 8 8.96 -6.88 -10.23
CA GLU A 8 9.14 -6.35 -8.86
C GLU A 8 8.32 -5.08 -8.64
N THR A 9 7.47 -4.71 -9.60
CA THR A 9 6.66 -3.49 -9.54
C THR A 9 5.19 -3.77 -9.78
N ILE A 10 4.34 -3.10 -9.00
CA ILE A 10 2.90 -3.05 -9.23
C ILE A 10 2.52 -1.62 -9.59
N ASN A 11 2.09 -1.45 -10.84
CA ASN A 11 1.54 -0.19 -11.33
C ASN A 11 0.02 -0.18 -11.20
N MET A 12 -0.51 0.93 -10.69
CA MET A 12 -1.93 1.12 -10.45
C MET A 12 -2.36 2.57 -10.69
N THR A 13 -3.64 2.77 -11.01
CA THR A 13 -4.27 4.09 -11.15
C THR A 13 -5.18 4.33 -9.96
N VAL A 14 -5.11 5.53 -9.37
CA VAL A 14 -5.94 5.87 -8.22
C VAL A 14 -7.37 6.11 -8.70
N GLN A 15 -8.34 5.40 -8.13
CA GLN A 15 -9.78 5.54 -8.43
C GLN A 15 -10.48 6.44 -7.41
N SER A 16 -10.11 6.33 -6.14
CA SER A 16 -10.61 7.20 -5.08
C SER A 16 -9.59 7.31 -3.96
N SER A 17 -9.57 8.44 -3.28
CA SER A 17 -8.79 8.66 -2.07
C SER A 17 -9.66 9.35 -1.04
N GLU A 18 -9.58 8.90 0.20
CA GLU A 18 -10.29 9.47 1.35
C GLU A 18 -9.39 9.47 2.57
N VAL A 19 -9.50 10.50 3.40
CA VAL A 19 -8.84 10.52 4.71
C VAL A 19 -9.88 10.16 5.76
N ASN A 20 -9.64 9.07 6.48
CA ASN A 20 -10.39 8.69 7.65
C ASN A 20 -9.69 9.23 8.90
N LEU A 21 -10.45 9.79 9.83
CA LEU A 21 -9.97 10.18 11.15
C LEU A 21 -10.57 9.19 12.15
N SER A 22 -9.72 8.45 12.85
CA SER A 22 -10.15 7.38 13.76
C SER A 22 -9.59 7.59 15.17
N GLY A 23 -10.30 7.07 16.18
CA GLY A 23 -9.91 7.20 17.58
C GLY A 23 -10.27 8.54 18.23
N PHE A 24 -9.95 8.67 19.53
CA PHE A 24 -10.14 9.91 20.28
C PHE A 24 -9.07 10.96 19.99
N ASP A 25 -7.93 10.50 19.50
CA ASP A 25 -6.77 11.25 19.01
C ASP A 25 -6.93 11.72 17.56
N ALA A 26 -8.00 11.29 16.87
CA ALA A 26 -8.27 11.62 15.47
C ALA A 26 -7.08 11.29 14.54
N THR A 27 -6.41 10.16 14.79
CA THR A 27 -5.27 9.72 13.99
C THR A 27 -5.70 9.55 12.53
N PRO A 28 -5.07 10.28 11.59
CA PRO A 28 -5.48 10.26 10.20
C PRO A 28 -4.97 9.01 9.50
N CYS A 29 -5.79 8.49 8.60
CA CYS A 29 -5.48 7.34 7.76
C CYS A 29 -5.96 7.63 6.35
N LEU A 30 -5.05 7.60 5.38
CA LEU A 30 -5.38 7.80 3.98
C LEU A 30 -5.73 6.44 3.37
N ASN A 31 -7.01 6.26 3.02
CA ASN A 31 -7.46 5.09 2.28
C ASN A 31 -7.53 5.45 0.79
N VAL A 32 -6.99 4.57 -0.04
CA VAL A 32 -6.84 4.78 -1.47
C VAL A 32 -7.29 3.50 -2.16
N ILE A 33 -8.27 3.61 -3.05
CA ILE A 33 -8.65 2.50 -3.91
C ILE A 33 -7.99 2.72 -5.25
N CYS A 34 -7.23 1.72 -5.70
CA CYS A 34 -6.50 1.76 -6.94
C CYS A 34 -6.93 0.61 -7.86
N ASN A 35 -7.01 0.88 -9.16
CA ASN A 35 -7.17 -0.16 -10.17
C ASN A 35 -5.80 -0.61 -10.67
N LEU A 36 -5.59 -1.93 -10.73
CA LEU A 36 -4.35 -2.49 -11.25
C LEU A 36 -4.27 -2.32 -12.76
N THR A 37 -3.13 -1.81 -13.24
CA THR A 37 -2.85 -1.69 -14.68
C THR A 37 -1.83 -2.71 -15.16
N SER A 38 -0.96 -3.17 -14.25
CA SER A 38 0.09 -4.14 -14.54
C SER A 38 -0.33 -5.60 -14.33
N ILE A 39 -1.42 -5.84 -13.60
CA ILE A 39 -1.88 -7.18 -13.22
C ILE A 39 -3.41 -7.23 -13.35
N ALA A 40 -3.95 -8.27 -13.98
CA ALA A 40 -5.38 -8.52 -14.20
C ALA A 40 -6.09 -9.04 -12.92
N ARG A 41 -5.87 -8.36 -11.79
CA ARG A 41 -6.39 -8.74 -10.48
C ARG A 41 -7.43 -7.78 -9.93
N GLY A 42 -7.89 -6.82 -10.74
CA GLY A 42 -8.91 -5.86 -10.34
C GLY A 42 -8.31 -4.68 -9.56
N GLN A 43 -8.33 -4.75 -8.24
CA GLN A 43 -8.12 -3.58 -7.39
C GLN A 43 -7.13 -3.82 -6.24
N VAL A 44 -6.54 -2.73 -5.77
CA VAL A 44 -5.74 -2.67 -4.54
C VAL A 44 -6.41 -1.67 -3.61
N ALA A 45 -6.72 -2.11 -2.38
CA ALA A 45 -7.04 -1.22 -1.28
C ALA A 45 -5.73 -0.85 -0.58
N LEU A 46 -5.27 0.37 -0.78
CA LEU A 46 -4.06 0.90 -0.16
C LEU A 46 -4.43 1.77 1.04
N LYS A 47 -3.85 1.45 2.20
CA LYS A 47 -4.00 2.17 3.45
C LYS A 47 -2.67 2.76 3.86
N VAL A 48 -2.60 4.09 3.92
CA VAL A 48 -1.39 4.81 4.34
C VAL A 48 -1.64 5.41 5.72
N ARG A 49 -0.74 5.13 6.67
CA ARG A 49 -0.81 5.65 8.04
C ARG A 49 0.45 6.45 8.37
N PRO A 50 0.33 7.57 9.10
CA PRO A 50 1.49 8.22 9.67
C PRO A 50 1.99 7.43 10.89
N VAL A 51 3.31 7.37 11.04
CA VAL A 51 3.98 6.92 12.27
C VAL A 51 4.80 8.09 12.83
N CYS A 52 4.69 8.30 14.14
CA CYS A 52 5.45 9.33 14.82
C CYS A 52 6.86 8.80 15.16
N ALA A 53 7.90 9.59 14.90
CA ALA A 53 9.29 9.13 14.98
C ALA A 53 9.72 8.71 16.40
N ASP A 54 9.04 9.23 17.42
CA ASP A 54 9.21 9.01 18.85
C ASP A 54 8.67 7.65 19.35
N GLU A 55 7.84 6.95 18.58
CA GLU A 55 7.34 5.61 18.94
C GLU A 55 8.28 4.47 18.52
N THR A 56 9.35 4.78 17.78
CA THR A 56 10.35 3.79 17.33
C THR A 56 11.20 3.24 18.51
N THR A 57 11.15 3.86 19.69
CA THR A 57 11.97 3.49 20.86
C THR A 57 11.13 3.32 22.13
N ARG A 58 10.13 2.44 22.13
CA ARG A 58 9.64 1.79 23.36
C ARG A 58 9.21 0.34 23.07
N LYS A 59 10.21 -0.54 22.95
CA LYS A 59 10.04 -1.95 23.32
C LYS A 59 10.75 -2.15 24.66
N ASP A 60 10.07 -1.74 25.73
CA ASP A 60 10.37 -2.26 27.06
C ASP A 60 9.17 -3.11 27.47
N VAL A 61 9.37 -4.43 27.33
CA VAL A 61 8.81 -5.55 28.08
C VAL A 61 7.35 -5.44 28.54
N ASP A 62 6.47 -6.28 27.98
CA ASP A 62 5.52 -7.08 28.76
C ASP A 62 5.00 -8.26 27.90
N GLU A 63 5.24 -9.48 28.38
CA GLU A 63 4.67 -10.74 27.89
C GLU A 63 3.16 -10.80 28.20
N ASP A 64 2.41 -11.56 27.40
CA ASP A 64 0.97 -11.86 27.50
C ASP A 64 -0.02 -10.77 27.05
N SER A 65 -0.27 -10.67 25.74
CA SER A 65 -1.57 -10.29 25.15
C SER A 65 -1.65 -10.70 23.67
N ASP A 66 -2.68 -11.47 23.32
CA ASP A 66 -3.00 -11.96 21.98
C ASP A 66 -2.97 -10.89 20.87
N ALA A 67 -2.07 -11.09 19.90
CA ALA A 67 -2.11 -10.65 18.51
C ALA A 67 -2.61 -9.22 18.20
N GLN A 68 -1.89 -8.19 18.67
CA GLN A 68 -1.89 -6.88 18.03
C GLN A 68 -0.52 -6.69 17.34
N GLU A 69 -0.46 -6.90 16.02
CA GLU A 69 0.81 -6.89 15.27
C GLU A 69 1.56 -5.55 15.44
N PRO A 70 2.89 -5.57 15.68
CA PRO A 70 3.71 -4.39 15.88
C PRO A 70 4.02 -3.69 14.54
N TRP A 71 3.08 -2.92 13.99
CA TRP A 71 3.26 -2.17 12.74
C TRP A 71 3.75 -0.72 12.96
N ASN A 72 4.41 -0.40 14.08
CA ASN A 72 4.97 0.94 14.31
C ASN A 72 6.28 1.22 13.54
N GLN A 73 6.73 0.27 12.72
CA GLN A 73 7.95 0.41 11.93
C GLN A 73 7.63 0.98 10.54
N LEU A 74 8.50 1.88 10.07
CA LEU A 74 8.45 2.41 8.72
C LEU A 74 8.54 1.27 7.70
N GLY A 75 7.67 1.27 6.69
CA GLY A 75 7.61 0.23 5.68
C GLY A 75 6.20 0.00 5.18
N GLY A 76 6.01 -1.01 4.34
CA GLY A 76 4.68 -1.40 3.90
C GLY A 76 4.62 -2.86 3.53
N ARG A 77 3.42 -3.42 3.53
CA ARG A 77 3.14 -4.80 3.18
C ARG A 77 1.97 -4.85 2.21
N ILE A 78 2.01 -5.76 1.25
CA ILE A 78 0.87 -6.08 0.39
C ILE A 78 0.49 -7.55 0.54
N GLU A 79 -0.79 -7.80 0.75
CA GLU A 79 -1.39 -9.11 0.86
C GLU A 79 -2.20 -9.42 -0.41
N ILE A 80 -1.81 -10.50 -1.07
CA ILE A 80 -2.42 -11.00 -2.29
C ILE A 80 -3.08 -12.34 -1.96
N ARG A 81 -4.40 -12.30 -1.80
CA ARG A 81 -5.19 -13.48 -1.41
C ARG A 81 -5.72 -14.23 -2.62
N VAL A 82 -5.49 -15.52 -2.79
CA VAL A 82 -5.82 -16.26 -4.02
C VAL A 82 -7.33 -16.34 -4.33
N ASP A 83 -8.16 -16.30 -3.29
CA ASP A 83 -9.64 -16.30 -3.35
C ASP A 83 -10.23 -14.92 -3.69
N ARG A 84 -9.44 -13.87 -3.43
CA ARG A 84 -9.66 -12.44 -3.67
C ARG A 84 -9.78 -12.05 -5.15
N ALA A 85 -10.38 -10.91 -5.47
CA ALA A 85 -9.98 -10.10 -6.63
C ALA A 85 -9.59 -8.68 -6.17
N ILE A 86 -9.19 -8.58 -4.90
CA ILE A 86 -8.71 -7.37 -4.27
C ILE A 86 -7.43 -7.73 -3.51
N MET A 87 -6.43 -6.87 -3.62
CA MET A 87 -5.22 -6.93 -2.80
C MET A 87 -5.31 -5.86 -1.72
N ASP A 88 -4.75 -6.13 -0.55
CA ASP A 88 -4.74 -5.19 0.56
C ASP A 88 -3.29 -4.75 0.78
N ALA A 89 -3.04 -3.45 0.72
CA ALA A 89 -1.71 -2.88 0.94
C ALA A 89 -1.78 -1.93 2.13
N GLU A 90 -0.84 -2.05 3.06
CA GLU A 90 -0.69 -1.12 4.18
C GLU A 90 0.72 -0.52 4.16
N ILE A 91 0.82 0.79 4.32
CA ILE A 91 2.10 1.51 4.32
C ILE A 91 2.12 2.49 5.50
N ASN A 92 3.19 2.42 6.28
CA ASN A 92 3.50 3.36 7.34
C ASN A 92 4.58 4.31 6.84
N VAL A 93 4.27 5.61 6.87
CA VAL A 93 5.19 6.68 6.46
C VAL A 93 5.40 7.67 7.60
N PRO A 94 6.49 8.46 7.62
CA PRO A 94 6.65 9.50 8.63
C PRO A 94 5.51 10.52 8.53
N ALA A 95 5.10 11.08 9.67
CA ALA A 95 3.99 12.04 9.72
C ALA A 95 4.17 13.24 8.75
N ASP A 96 5.39 13.77 8.60
CA ASP A 96 5.67 14.86 7.67
C ASP A 96 5.51 14.45 6.19
N ALA A 97 5.85 13.20 5.85
CA ALA A 97 5.64 12.65 4.53
C ALA A 97 4.15 12.41 4.25
N PHE A 98 3.41 11.94 5.26
CA PHE A 98 1.96 11.77 5.20
C PHE A 98 1.24 13.09 4.92
N ASP A 99 1.58 14.15 5.66
CA ASP A 99 1.00 15.48 5.50
C ASP A 99 1.27 16.03 4.10
N ARG A 100 2.51 15.90 3.61
CA ARG A 100 2.87 16.28 2.24
C ARG A 100 2.05 15.51 1.21
N LEU A 101 1.89 14.20 1.38
CA LEU A 101 1.12 13.37 0.47
C LEU A 101 -0.34 13.85 0.41
N CYS A 102 -0.98 14.02 1.57
CA CYS A 102 -2.37 14.47 1.66
C CYS A 102 -2.56 15.87 1.04
N GLN A 103 -1.64 16.80 1.30
CA GLN A 103 -1.65 18.14 0.69
C GLN A 103 -1.59 18.06 -0.83
N ASN A 104 -0.67 17.27 -1.39
CA ASN A 104 -0.51 17.15 -2.84
C ASN A 104 -1.70 16.45 -3.51
N ILE A 105 -2.27 15.41 -2.87
CA ILE A 105 -3.50 14.76 -3.37
C ILE A 105 -4.66 15.76 -3.42
N ASN A 106 -4.81 16.58 -2.37
CA ASN A 106 -5.88 17.58 -2.32
C ASN A 106 -5.70 18.67 -3.41
N LEU A 107 -4.45 19.04 -3.72
CA LEU A 107 -4.14 19.97 -4.80
C LEU A 107 -4.43 19.41 -6.20
N ALA A 108 -4.41 18.09 -6.38
CA ALA A 108 -4.61 17.43 -7.67
C ALA A 108 -6.06 17.57 -8.23
N ARG A 109 -6.97 18.20 -7.48
CA ARG A 109 -8.31 18.73 -7.81
C ARG A 109 -9.31 17.81 -8.52
N THR A 110 -8.96 17.17 -9.64
CA THR A 110 -9.89 16.42 -10.50
C THR A 110 -9.31 15.18 -11.15
N ARG A 111 -7.98 15.01 -11.15
CA ARG A 111 -7.34 13.86 -11.80
C ARG A 111 -6.50 13.11 -10.78
N LEU A 112 -6.96 11.92 -10.48
CA LEU A 112 -6.26 11.01 -9.61
C LEU A 112 -5.01 10.46 -10.33
N GLY A 113 -3.93 10.35 -9.58
CA GLY A 113 -2.61 9.99 -10.10
C GLY A 113 -2.43 8.50 -10.36
N THR A 114 -1.20 8.13 -10.72
CA THR A 114 -0.75 6.75 -10.71
C THR A 114 0.08 6.49 -9.46
N VAL A 115 -0.01 5.27 -8.95
CA VAL A 115 0.83 4.77 -7.87
C VAL A 115 1.63 3.60 -8.39
N THR A 116 2.90 3.54 -8.00
CA THR A 116 3.77 2.40 -8.27
C THR A 116 4.32 1.90 -6.94
N LEU A 117 4.09 0.61 -6.66
CA LEU A 117 4.72 -0.08 -5.54
C LEU A 117 5.91 -0.89 -6.05
N HIS A 118 7.02 -0.80 -5.33
CA HIS A 118 8.17 -1.68 -5.49
C HIS A 118 8.12 -2.75 -4.40
N LEU A 119 8.28 -4.00 -4.80
CA LEU A 119 8.18 -5.17 -3.93
C LEU A 119 9.57 -5.69 -3.58
N SER A 120 9.68 -6.34 -2.41
CA SER A 120 10.90 -7.04 -2.00
C SER A 120 11.20 -8.26 -2.86
N GLU A 121 10.16 -8.90 -3.40
CA GLU A 121 10.26 -10.13 -4.18
C GLU A 121 9.55 -10.00 -5.53
N LYS A 122 9.98 -10.83 -6.48
CA LYS A 122 9.45 -10.82 -7.84
C LYS A 122 8.18 -11.65 -7.93
N LEU A 123 7.12 -11.02 -8.40
CA LEU A 123 5.88 -11.67 -8.81
C LEU A 123 6.02 -12.23 -10.22
N SER A 124 5.40 -13.39 -10.47
CA SER A 124 5.35 -13.98 -11.81
C SER A 124 4.05 -13.59 -12.50
N VAL A 125 4.12 -12.76 -13.54
CA VAL A 125 2.96 -12.24 -14.26
C VAL A 125 2.99 -12.69 -15.72
N SER A 126 1.84 -13.05 -16.28
CA SER A 126 1.74 -13.44 -17.70
C SER A 126 1.74 -12.20 -18.60
N VAL A 127 1.97 -12.39 -19.90
CA VAL A 127 1.84 -11.31 -20.90
C VAL A 127 0.41 -10.73 -20.94
N GLU A 128 -0.59 -11.52 -20.55
CA GLU A 128 -2.00 -11.10 -20.46
C GLU A 128 -2.33 -10.40 -19.13
N GLY A 129 -1.35 -10.32 -18.21
CA GLY A 129 -1.50 -9.70 -16.89
C GLY A 129 -1.94 -10.66 -15.79
N ASP A 130 -2.10 -11.96 -16.06
CA ASP A 130 -2.46 -12.93 -15.02
C ASP A 130 -1.34 -13.06 -13.99
N LEU A 131 -1.67 -13.10 -12.71
CA LEU A 131 -0.71 -13.33 -11.66
C LEU A 131 -0.62 -14.82 -11.32
N LYS A 132 0.60 -15.37 -11.29
CA LYS A 132 0.85 -16.73 -10.80
C LYS A 132 1.15 -16.70 -9.31
N ILE A 133 0.21 -17.24 -8.53
CA ILE A 133 0.35 -17.52 -7.10
C ILE A 133 -0.16 -18.92 -6.81
N GLU A 134 0.51 -19.63 -5.92
CA GLU A 134 0.11 -21.00 -5.49
C GLU A 134 -0.75 -20.99 -4.22
N GLY A 135 -0.80 -19.85 -3.54
CA GLY A 135 -1.59 -19.59 -2.34
C GLY A 135 -1.56 -18.11 -1.98
N ASP A 136 -2.05 -17.78 -0.79
CA ASP A 136 -1.99 -16.41 -0.28
C ASP A 136 -0.52 -15.98 -0.09
N LEU A 137 -0.22 -14.77 -0.53
CA LEU A 137 1.13 -14.23 -0.56
C LEU A 137 1.16 -12.87 0.11
N ALA A 138 2.08 -12.67 1.06
CA ALA A 138 2.36 -11.38 1.67
C ALA A 138 3.77 -10.95 1.28
N LEU A 139 3.91 -9.73 0.75
CA LEU A 139 5.20 -9.18 0.32
C LEU A 139 5.44 -7.84 0.98
N GLU A 140 6.71 -7.55 1.24
CA GLU A 140 7.13 -6.23 1.73
C GLU A 140 7.22 -5.24 0.56
N ILE A 141 6.81 -4.01 0.82
CA ILE A 141 6.91 -2.86 -0.08
C ILE A 141 8.18 -2.12 0.27
N THR A 142 9.13 -2.11 -0.67
CA THR A 142 10.44 -1.49 -0.49
C THR A 142 10.45 -0.01 -0.85
N ASP A 143 9.56 0.40 -1.77
CA ASP A 143 9.41 1.78 -2.18
C ASP A 143 7.99 2.07 -2.72
N LEU A 144 7.60 3.35 -2.63
CA LEU A 144 6.29 3.86 -3.04
C LEU A 144 6.46 5.15 -3.83
N SER A 145 5.97 5.16 -5.06
CA SER A 145 5.96 6.36 -5.90
C SER A 145 4.54 6.78 -6.26
N TRP A 146 4.27 8.08 -6.13
CA TRP A 146 3.02 8.72 -6.53
C TRP A 146 3.31 9.71 -7.65
N THR A 147 2.63 9.55 -8.78
CA THR A 147 2.65 10.51 -9.87
C THR A 147 1.32 11.22 -9.92
N LEU A 148 1.29 12.46 -9.43
CA LEU A 148 0.11 13.30 -9.40
C LEU A 148 0.14 14.27 -10.60
N PRO A 149 -0.93 14.35 -11.41
CA PRO A 149 -0.99 15.29 -12.50
C PRO A 149 -1.05 16.72 -11.95
N LEU A 150 -0.16 17.58 -12.45
CA LEU A 150 -0.25 19.01 -12.22
C LEU A 150 -1.26 19.57 -13.24
N GLY A 151 -2.36 20.13 -12.71
CA GLY A 151 -3.42 20.74 -13.51
C GLY A 151 -2.99 22.03 -14.20
#